data_AF-A0A3M6TYX1-F1
#
_entry.id   AF-A0A3M6TYX1-F1
#
_cell.length_a   1.000
_cell.length_b   1.000
_cell.length_c   1.000
_cell.angle_alpha   90.00
_cell.angle_beta   90.00
_cell.angle_gamma   90.00
#
_symmetry.space_group_name_H-M   'P 1'
#
loop_
_entity.id
_entity.type
_entity.pdbx_description
1 polymer ?
#
loop_
_entity_poly.entity_id
_entity_poly.type
_entity_poly.pdbx_seq_one_letter_code
_entity_poly.pdbx_strand_id
1 'polypeptide(L)'
;MSQATKRKHVAKEVLDDYVVPDPNQQIVKVGEQMGRILGGRGNNLHEVETSDGTKFLVSMPSKFRKSVWIKRGDFVIVDPIEEGNKVCAEIVHILYSKQIKYLKNEGLW
;
A
#
# COMPACT_ATOMS: atom_id res chain seq x y z
N MET A 1 17.84 -16.42 8.88
CA MET A 1 17.27 -16.27 7.50
C MET A 1 17.92 -15.08 6.81
N SER A 2 18.46 -15.24 5.61
CA SER A 2 19.15 -14.14 4.90
C SER A 2 18.16 -13.08 4.40
N GLN A 3 18.64 -11.84 4.24
CA GLN A 3 17.82 -10.74 3.71
C GLN A 3 17.28 -11.04 2.30
N ALA A 4 18.03 -11.78 1.47
CA ALA A 4 17.61 -12.20 0.14
C ALA A 4 16.45 -13.20 0.18
N THR A 5 16.49 -14.18 1.09
CA THR A 5 15.43 -15.18 1.26
C THR A 5 14.13 -14.52 1.73
N LYS A 6 14.22 -13.49 2.59
CA LYS A 6 13.07 -12.71 3.05
C LYS A 6 12.39 -11.93 1.92
N ARG A 7 13.16 -11.27 1.04
CA ARG A 7 12.61 -10.56 -0.13
C ARG A 7 11.87 -11.49 -1.09
N LYS A 8 12.40 -12.70 -1.32
CA LYS A 8 11.75 -13.70 -2.18
C LYS A 8 10.39 -14.15 -1.63
N HIS A 9 10.28 -14.35 -0.31
CA HIS A 9 9.01 -14.73 0.33
C HIS A 9 7.99 -13.60 0.28
N VAL A 10 8.40 -12.38 0.62
CA VAL A 10 7.52 -11.20 0.57
C VAL A 10 7.00 -10.95 -0.85
N ALA A 11 7.87 -11.06 -1.86
CA ALA A 11 7.44 -10.90 -3.25
C ALA A 11 6.42 -11.97 -3.65
N LYS A 12 6.58 -13.21 -3.18
CA LYS A 12 5.66 -14.32 -3.47
C LYS A 12 4.30 -14.10 -2.80
N GLU A 13 4.26 -13.76 -1.51
CA GLU A 13 3.01 -13.46 -0.78
C GLU A 13 2.23 -12.34 -1.46
N VAL A 14 2.91 -11.24 -1.80
CA VAL A 14 2.29 -10.10 -2.46
C VAL A 14 1.69 -10.44 -3.83
N LEU A 15 2.28 -11.39 -4.55
CA LEU A 15 1.85 -11.80 -5.90
C LEU A 15 0.76 -12.87 -5.87
N ASP A 16 0.76 -13.75 -4.86
CA ASP A 16 -0.11 -14.92 -4.78
C ASP A 16 -1.31 -14.75 -3.83
N ASP A 17 -1.30 -13.75 -2.92
CA ASP A 17 -2.44 -13.48 -2.03
C ASP A 17 -3.55 -12.67 -2.73
N TYR A 18 -4.66 -13.34 -3.00
CA TYR A 18 -5.92 -12.70 -3.40
C TYR A 18 -6.68 -12.32 -2.14
N VAL A 19 -6.41 -11.12 -1.63
CA VAL A 19 -7.03 -10.64 -0.38
C VAL A 19 -8.33 -9.93 -0.68
N VAL A 20 -9.40 -10.41 -0.04
CA VAL A 20 -10.69 -9.73 0.08
C VAL A 20 -10.51 -8.63 1.14
N PRO A 21 -10.76 -7.36 0.84
CA PRO A 21 -10.67 -6.30 1.84
C PRO A 21 -11.67 -6.56 2.96
N ASP A 22 -11.18 -6.59 4.20
CA ASP A 22 -12.04 -6.61 5.39
C ASP A 22 -12.88 -5.32 5.47
N PRO A 23 -14.01 -5.29 6.22
CA PRO A 23 -14.87 -4.10 6.33
C PRO A 23 -14.16 -2.84 6.83
N ASN A 24 -13.08 -3.00 7.57
CA ASN A 24 -12.28 -1.91 8.13
C ASN A 24 -11.15 -1.46 7.19
N GLN A 25 -10.85 -2.23 6.16
CA GLN A 25 -9.78 -1.93 5.21
C GLN A 25 -10.32 -1.12 4.04
N GLN A 26 -9.52 -0.16 3.58
CA GLN A 26 -9.90 0.69 2.45
C GLN A 26 -8.95 0.49 1.27
N ILE A 27 -9.53 0.37 0.07
CA ILE A 27 -8.76 0.44 -1.17
C ILE A 27 -8.55 1.91 -1.49
N VAL A 28 -7.27 2.31 -1.51
CA VAL A 28 -6.89 3.67 -1.83
C VAL A 28 -5.94 3.68 -3.01
N LYS A 29 -6.00 4.77 -3.77
CA LYS A 29 -5.10 5.01 -4.89
C LYS A 29 -3.86 5.73 -4.39
N VAL A 30 -2.70 5.29 -4.82
CA VAL A 30 -1.45 5.97 -4.47
C VAL A 30 -1.34 7.24 -5.29
N GLY A 31 -1.32 8.37 -4.57
CA GLY A 31 -1.14 9.72 -5.11
C GLY A 31 0.30 9.95 -5.55
N GLU A 32 0.66 11.20 -5.81
CA GLU A 32 2.06 11.52 -6.06
C GLU A 32 2.92 11.11 -4.87
N GLN A 33 3.95 10.31 -5.15
CA GLN A 33 5.04 10.18 -4.21
C GLN A 33 5.78 11.52 -4.22
N MET A 34 5.48 12.41 -3.27
CA MET A 34 6.23 13.65 -3.11
C MET A 34 7.65 13.30 -2.62
N GLY A 35 8.48 12.94 -3.59
CA GLY A 35 9.77 12.30 -3.42
C GLY A 35 10.70 12.59 -4.59
N ARG A 36 10.65 13.81 -5.15
CA ARG A 36 11.93 14.42 -5.53
C ARG A 36 12.67 14.64 -4.22
N ILE A 37 13.77 13.94 -4.04
CA ILE A 37 14.73 14.12 -2.96
C ILE A 37 15.28 15.56 -3.07
N LEU A 38 14.56 16.53 -2.53
CA LEU A 38 15.01 17.92 -2.36
C LEU A 38 15.18 18.26 -0.86
N GLY A 39 15.16 17.23 -0.01
CA GLY A 39 15.25 17.32 1.43
C GLY A 39 14.44 16.18 2.02
N GLY A 40 15.09 15.09 2.38
CA GLY A 40 14.41 13.87 2.82
C GLY A 40 13.54 14.12 4.05
N ARG A 41 12.21 14.14 3.87
CA ARG A 41 11.30 13.70 4.94
C ARG A 41 11.37 12.17 5.01
N GLY A 42 12.54 11.64 5.37
CA GLY A 42 12.82 10.21 5.37
C GLY A 42 11.94 9.48 6.40
N ASN A 43 10.95 8.71 5.94
CA ASN A 43 10.31 7.64 6.73
C ASN A 43 9.40 6.67 5.94
N ASN A 44 9.64 6.41 4.64
CA ASN A 44 8.79 5.52 3.83
C ASN A 44 7.29 5.84 3.90
N LEU A 45 6.94 7.13 3.86
CA LEU A 45 5.57 7.64 3.83
C LEU A 45 5.12 7.86 2.39
N HIS A 46 3.84 7.58 2.12
CA HIS A 46 3.23 7.77 0.82
C HIS A 46 1.93 8.56 0.96
N GLU A 47 1.65 9.45 0.03
CA GLU A 47 0.34 10.11 -0.05
C GLU A 47 -0.61 9.23 -0.85
N VAL A 48 -1.80 9.00 -0.30
CA VAL A 48 -2.86 8.21 -0.93
C VAL A 48 -4.14 9.02 -0.99
N GLU A 49 -4.99 8.64 -1.93
CA GLU A 49 -6.30 9.24 -2.21
C GLU A 49 -7.37 8.14 -2.12
N THR A 50 -8.37 8.37 -1.27
CA THR A 50 -9.54 7.49 -1.14
C THR A 50 -10.53 7.74 -2.27
N SER A 51 -11.47 6.81 -2.48
CA SER A 51 -12.62 6.97 -3.38
C SER A 51 -13.41 8.27 -3.14
N ASP A 52 -13.44 8.76 -1.90
CA ASP A 52 -14.13 10.00 -1.52
C ASP A 52 -13.34 11.29 -1.89
N GLY A 53 -12.14 11.15 -2.47
CA GLY A 53 -11.26 12.28 -2.82
C GLY A 53 -10.46 12.84 -1.64
N THR A 54 -10.54 12.21 -0.47
CA THR A 54 -9.75 12.58 0.70
C THR A 54 -8.31 12.10 0.52
N LYS A 55 -7.35 12.97 0.80
CA LYS A 55 -5.92 12.66 0.73
C LYS A 55 -5.30 12.60 2.12
N PHE A 56 -4.53 11.56 2.38
CA PHE A 56 -3.80 11.41 3.63
C PHE A 56 -2.48 10.69 3.43
N LEU A 57 -1.65 10.71 4.47
CA LEU A 57 -0.36 10.02 4.47
C LEU A 57 -0.50 8.63 5.09
N VAL A 58 0.08 7.66 4.40
CA VAL A 58 0.20 6.28 4.85
C VAL A 58 1.64 5.90 5.12
N SER A 59 1.84 5.02 6.09
CA SER A 59 3.12 4.37 6.33
C SER A 59 3.26 3.10 5.50
N MET A 60 4.46 2.86 4.99
CA MET A 60 4.82 1.56 4.43
C MET A 60 5.35 0.64 5.55
N PRO A 61 4.75 -0.56 5.74
CA PRO A 61 5.26 -1.53 6.69
C PRO A 61 6.70 -1.92 6.39
N SER A 62 7.44 -2.25 7.45
CA SER A 62 8.85 -2.64 7.36
C SER A 62 9.10 -3.85 6.45
N LYS A 63 8.10 -4.74 6.28
CA LYS A 63 8.18 -5.93 5.40
C LYS A 63 8.36 -5.59 3.92
N PHE A 64 7.75 -4.50 3.46
CA PHE A 64 7.80 -4.09 2.05
C PHE A 64 8.94 -3.12 1.73
N ARG A 65 9.52 -2.48 2.76
CA ARG A 65 10.65 -1.55 2.59
C ARG A 65 11.80 -2.26 1.89
N LYS A 66 12.26 -1.71 0.76
CA LYS A 66 13.33 -2.26 -0.10
C LYS A 66 13.00 -3.58 -0.83
N SER A 67 11.76 -4.07 -0.71
CA SER A 67 11.28 -5.28 -1.42
C SER A 67 10.32 -4.95 -2.54
N VAL A 68 9.46 -3.93 -2.35
CA VAL A 68 8.45 -3.54 -3.34
C VAL A 68 8.58 -2.06 -3.66
N TRP A 69 8.40 -1.73 -4.94
CA TRP A 69 8.38 -0.35 -5.42
C TRP A 69 6.96 0.00 -5.84
N ILE A 70 6.40 1.04 -5.22
CA ILE A 70 5.06 1.56 -5.52
C ILE A 70 5.21 2.82 -6.37
N LYS A 71 4.38 2.96 -7.40
CA LYS A 71 4.34 4.13 -8.29
C LYS A 71 2.99 4.86 -8.18
N ARG A 72 2.94 6.09 -8.69
CA ARG A 72 1.70 6.85 -8.80
C ARG A 72 0.69 6.09 -9.64
N GLY A 73 -0.53 5.99 -9.15
CA GLY A 73 -1.64 5.31 -9.82
C GLY A 73 -1.73 3.81 -9.53
N ASP A 74 -0.82 3.26 -8.74
CA ASP A 74 -1.00 1.93 -8.14
C ASP A 74 -2.10 1.99 -7.08
N PHE A 75 -2.70 0.83 -6.80
CA PHE A 75 -3.72 0.69 -5.77
C PHE A 75 -3.15 -0.10 -4.60
N VAL A 76 -3.52 0.30 -3.39
CA VAL A 76 -3.08 -0.35 -2.16
C VAL A 76 -4.25 -0.50 -1.22
N ILE A 77 -4.23 -1.56 -0.42
CA ILE A 77 -5.12 -1.74 0.70
C ILE A 77 -4.44 -1.14 1.91
N VAL A 78 -5.16 -0.27 2.60
CA VAL A 78 -4.70 0.39 3.82
C VAL A 78 -5.58 0.03 5.00
N ASP A 79 -4.97 -0.03 6.16
CA ASP A 79 -5.62 -0.20 7.44
C ASP A 79 -5.58 1.15 8.20
N PRO A 80 -6.72 1.77 8.48
CA PRO A 80 -6.78 3.04 9.18
C PRO A 80 -6.29 2.91 10.62
N ILE A 81 -5.53 3.91 11.07
CA ILE A 81 -5.00 4.01 12.44
C ILE A 81 -5.66 5.22 13.09
N GLU A 82 -6.55 4.98 14.05
CA GLU A 82 -7.32 6.03 14.73
C GLU A 82 -6.44 7.00 15.54
N GLU A 83 -5.29 6.55 16.05
CA GLU A 83 -4.34 7.37 16.83
C GLU A 83 -3.36 8.20 15.96
N GLY A 84 -3.52 8.13 14.64
CA GLY A 84 -2.60 8.70 13.67
C GLY A 84 -2.71 10.21 13.50
N ASN A 85 -1.81 10.99 14.12
CA ASN A 85 -1.86 12.46 14.05
C ASN A 85 -1.53 13.02 12.65
N LYS A 86 -0.48 12.50 12.00
CA LYS A 86 -0.05 12.90 10.64
C LYS A 86 -0.07 11.76 9.63
N VAL A 87 -0.02 10.53 10.13
CA VAL A 87 -0.08 9.30 9.33
C VAL A 87 -1.31 8.58 9.82
N CYS A 88 -2.33 8.51 8.98
CA CYS A 88 -3.66 8.08 9.39
C CYS A 88 -3.93 6.61 9.07
N ALA A 89 -3.02 5.92 8.37
CA ALA A 89 -3.18 4.54 7.98
C ALA A 89 -1.85 3.86 7.61
N GLU A 90 -1.84 2.53 7.58
CA GLU A 90 -0.71 1.70 7.16
C GLU A 90 -1.07 0.82 5.95
N ILE A 91 -0.12 0.65 5.02
CA ILE A 91 -0.34 -0.18 3.82
C ILE A 91 -0.28 -1.66 4.19
N VAL A 92 -1.38 -2.40 4.09
CA VAL A 92 -1.39 -3.86 4.36
C VAL A 92 -0.96 -4.66 3.13
N HIS A 93 -1.51 -4.30 1.97
CA HIS A 93 -1.30 -4.98 0.71
C HIS A 93 -1.21 -4.01 -0.47
N ILE A 94 -0.49 -4.45 -1.50
CA ILE A 94 -0.29 -3.72 -2.76
C ILE A 94 -1.03 -4.49 -3.84
N LEU A 95 -1.96 -3.83 -4.52
CA LEU A 95 -2.81 -4.45 -5.51
C LEU A 95 -2.19 -4.32 -6.91
N TYR A 96 -1.96 -5.47 -7.52
CA TYR A 96 -1.56 -5.58 -8.92
C TYR A 96 -2.78 -5.76 -9.83
N SER A 97 -2.57 -5.56 -11.12
CA SER A 97 -3.62 -5.68 -12.15
C SER A 97 -4.40 -7.00 -12.11
N LYS A 98 -3.77 -8.12 -11.69
CA LYS A 98 -4.46 -9.41 -11.52
C LYS A 98 -5.40 -9.42 -10.31
N GLN A 99 -4.98 -8.88 -9.17
CA GLN A 99 -5.81 -8.79 -7.97
C GLN A 99 -6.97 -7.81 -8.18
N ILE A 100 -6.72 -6.68 -8.86
CA ILE A 100 -7.78 -5.72 -9.22
C ILE A 100 -8.84 -6.40 -10.10
N LYS A 101 -8.43 -7.22 -11.08
CA LYS A 101 -9.38 -8.00 -11.90
C LYS A 101 -10.18 -9.00 -11.07
N TYR A 102 -9.55 -9.64 -10.10
CA TYR A 102 -10.21 -10.57 -9.18
C TYR A 102 -11.27 -9.85 -8.34
N LEU A 103 -10.92 -8.73 -7.70
CA LEU A 103 -11.84 -7.91 -6.90
C LEU A 103 -13.02 -7.39 -7.72
N LYS A 104 -12.77 -6.96 -8.96
CA LYS A 104 -13.85 -6.54 -9.90
C LYS A 104 -14.79 -7.68 -10.25
N ASN A 105 -14.29 -8.90 -10.35
CA ASN A 105 -15.10 -10.07 -10.68
C ASN A 105 -15.95 -10.54 -9.49
N GLU A 106 -15.44 -10.36 -8.26
CA GLU A 106 -16.20 -10.56 -7.03
C GLU A 106 -17.19 -9.41 -6.72
N GLY A 107 -17.07 -8.27 -7.40
CA GLY A 107 -17.92 -7.10 -7.16
C GLY A 107 -17.50 -6.25 -5.96
N LEU A 108 -16.25 -6.36 -5.53
CA LEU A 108 -15.68 -5.71 -4.33
C LEU A 108 -14.73 -4.55 -4.68
N TRP A 109 -14.93 -3.92 -5.84
CA TRP A 109 -14.08 -2.83 -6.35
C TRP A 109 -14.81 -1.49 -6.39
#